data_AF-A0A662Y3X9-F1
#
_entry.id   AF-A0A662Y3X9-F1
#
_cell.length_a   1.000
_cell.length_b   1.000
_cell.length_c   1.000
_cell.angle_alpha   90.00
_cell.angle_beta   90.00
_cell.angle_gamma   90.00
#
_symmetry.space_group_name_H-M   'P 1'
#
loop_
_entity.id
_entity.type
_entity.pdbx_description
1 polymer ?
#
loop_
_entity_poly.entity_id
_entity_poly.type
_entity_poly.pdbx_seq_one_letter_code
_entity_poly.pdbx_strand_id
1 'polypeptide(L)'
;MIKLGGLVARTLTKPLARVVKARSKVHPLLNAVCGRLGQQQHRLTMQLHMGFRGISNYTIKPLPVDQAVEQGADLVGEVIIFSVALGVATLEYSRAAASTRKKEKQQKALQLQEEREMEARFDYLEGQVVWLEDRVVELTRIVEAEMGARLELLVEEAARQKDAGPEQQQQEKSPGGSRLARRRLQSKSVHVGLEIDERAAAEASSSVAKLWTSTYDAVSGLFK
;
A
#
# COMPACT_ATOMS: atom_id res chain seq x y z
N MET A 1 13.44 22.50 1.53
CA MET A 1 13.05 23.91 1.30
C MET A 1 13.60 24.92 2.31
N ILE A 2 14.11 24.53 3.49
CA ILE A 2 14.58 25.48 4.54
C ILE A 2 15.88 26.25 4.16
N LYS A 3 16.69 25.71 3.23
CA LYS A 3 18.00 26.30 2.86
C LYS A 3 17.91 27.46 1.85
N LEU A 4 16.85 27.54 1.04
CA LEU A 4 16.65 28.60 0.05
C LEU A 4 16.01 29.85 0.65
N GLY A 5 15.08 29.68 1.59
CA GLY A 5 14.43 30.79 2.29
C GLY A 5 15.43 31.65 3.08
N GLY A 6 16.38 31.02 3.77
CA GLY A 6 17.42 31.74 4.52
C GLY A 6 18.39 32.51 3.60
N LEU A 7 18.64 32.03 2.39
CA LEU A 7 19.53 32.69 1.43
C LEU A 7 18.82 33.86 0.72
N VAL A 8 17.56 33.69 0.31
CA VAL A 8 16.75 34.75 -0.31
C VAL A 8 16.48 35.88 0.68
N ALA A 9 16.15 35.57 1.94
CA ALA A 9 16.05 36.56 3.01
C ALA A 9 17.36 37.37 3.11
N ARG A 10 18.51 36.71 3.23
CA ARG A 10 19.80 37.39 3.37
C ARG A 10 20.24 38.20 2.13
N THR A 11 19.76 37.83 0.94
CA THR A 11 20.14 38.48 -0.34
C THR A 11 19.22 39.66 -0.67
N LEU A 12 17.95 39.62 -0.26
CA LEU A 12 16.98 40.71 -0.43
C LEU A 12 16.98 41.70 0.76
N THR A 13 17.38 41.27 1.95
CA THR A 13 17.48 42.16 3.13
C THR A 13 18.50 43.26 2.92
N LYS A 14 19.67 43.00 2.32
CA LYS A 14 20.72 44.03 2.11
C LYS A 14 20.30 45.20 1.19
N PRO A 15 19.72 44.97 -0.01
CA PRO A 15 19.28 46.07 -0.86
C PRO A 15 18.07 46.82 -0.26
N LEU A 16 17.14 46.12 0.40
CA LEU A 16 15.97 46.76 0.99
C LEU A 16 16.33 47.56 2.25
N ALA A 17 17.19 47.01 3.11
CA ALA A 17 17.83 47.73 4.21
C ALA A 17 18.43 49.06 3.75
N ARG A 18 19.17 49.06 2.63
CA ARG A 18 19.76 50.28 2.06
C ARG A 18 18.71 51.31 1.65
N VAL A 19 17.58 50.89 1.07
CA VAL A 19 16.48 51.77 0.68
C VAL A 19 15.74 52.33 1.90
N VAL A 20 15.44 51.48 2.89
CA VAL A 20 14.78 51.89 4.14
C VAL A 20 15.69 52.82 4.94
N LYS A 21 17.00 52.55 4.98
CA LYS A 21 18.02 53.42 5.60
C LYS A 21 18.18 54.76 4.88
N ALA A 22 18.10 54.79 3.55
CA ALA A 22 18.12 56.03 2.80
C ALA A 22 16.87 56.89 3.09
N ARG A 23 15.68 56.27 3.18
CA ARG A 23 14.44 56.97 3.51
C ARG A 23 14.31 57.36 4.99
N SER A 24 14.88 56.60 5.91
CA SER A 24 14.83 56.88 7.36
C SER A 24 15.61 58.14 7.74
N LYS A 25 16.60 58.53 6.94
CA LYS A 25 17.32 59.80 7.11
C LYS A 25 16.52 61.02 6.65
N VAL A 26 15.55 60.82 5.75
CA VAL A 26 14.74 61.89 5.15
C VAL A 26 13.40 62.05 5.86
N HIS A 27 12.79 60.96 6.34
CA HIS A 27 11.46 60.99 6.92
C HIS A 27 11.49 60.86 8.46
N PRO A 28 11.05 61.87 9.24
CA PRO A 28 11.19 61.90 10.70
C PRO A 28 10.36 60.84 11.41
N LEU A 29 9.16 60.51 10.90
CA LEU A 29 8.33 59.44 11.46
C LEU A 29 9.00 58.07 11.29
N LEU A 30 9.64 57.84 10.14
CA LEU A 30 10.27 56.55 9.86
C LEU A 30 11.57 56.42 10.66
N ASN A 31 12.30 57.52 10.85
CA ASN A 31 13.43 57.60 11.77
C ASN A 31 13.03 57.21 13.19
N ALA A 32 11.95 57.81 13.73
CA ALA A 32 11.48 57.53 15.08
C ALA A 32 11.02 56.07 15.25
N VAL A 33 10.31 55.52 14.26
CA VAL A 33 9.88 54.11 14.26
C VAL A 33 11.09 53.17 14.19
N CYS A 34 12.00 53.36 13.23
CA CYS A 34 13.21 52.54 13.13
C CYS A 34 14.09 52.66 14.37
N GLY A 35 14.23 53.85 14.96
CA GLY A 35 14.98 54.05 16.20
C GLY A 35 14.39 53.26 17.37
N ARG A 36 13.05 53.29 17.54
CA ARG A 36 12.37 52.48 18.57
C ARG A 36 12.54 50.99 18.34
N LEU A 37 12.34 50.54 17.10
CA LEU A 37 12.48 49.14 16.72
C LEU A 37 13.92 48.64 16.90
N GLY A 38 14.93 49.44 16.54
CA GLY A 38 16.33 49.08 16.75
C GLY A 38 16.71 48.99 18.23
N GLN A 39 16.23 49.92 19.07
CA GLN A 39 16.45 49.83 20.52
C GLN A 39 15.74 48.61 21.12
N GLN A 40 14.53 48.29 20.65
CA GLN A 40 13.80 47.10 21.09
C GLN A 40 14.51 45.82 20.66
N GLN A 41 14.97 45.75 19.41
CA GLN A 41 15.74 44.64 18.88
C GLN A 41 17.03 44.41 19.68
N HIS A 42 17.73 45.50 20.02
CA HIS A 42 18.94 45.42 20.84
C HIS A 42 18.63 44.89 22.25
N ARG A 43 17.59 45.42 22.89
CA ARG A 43 17.16 44.97 24.22
C ARG A 43 16.77 43.49 24.21
N LEU A 44 15.96 43.08 23.24
CA LEU A 44 15.55 41.68 23.08
C LEU A 44 16.76 40.78 22.86
N THR A 45 17.68 41.17 21.98
CA THR A 45 18.89 40.40 21.69
C THR A 45 19.73 40.24 22.95
N MET A 46 19.96 41.31 23.70
CA MET A 46 20.73 41.26 24.95
C MET A 46 20.01 40.46 26.04
N GLN A 47 18.68 40.58 26.13
CA GLN A 47 17.86 39.79 27.06
C GLN A 47 17.96 38.30 26.77
N LEU A 48 17.80 37.90 25.51
CA LEU A 48 17.92 36.50 25.08
C LEU A 48 19.34 35.97 25.29
N HIS A 49 20.35 36.78 24.96
CA HIS A 49 21.74 36.38 25.08
C HIS A 49 22.19 36.21 26.53
N MET A 50 21.72 37.08 27.43
CA MET A 50 21.99 36.97 28.87
C MET A 50 21.13 35.89 29.53
N GLY A 51 19.86 35.75 29.10
CA GLY A 51 18.95 34.69 29.55
C GLY A 51 19.46 33.29 29.19
N PHE A 52 19.96 33.10 27.98
CA PHE A 52 20.60 31.84 27.57
C PHE A 52 21.85 31.51 28.39
N ARG A 53 22.58 32.54 28.85
CA ARG A 53 23.75 32.38 29.73
C ARG A 53 23.41 32.28 31.23
N GLY A 54 22.13 32.41 31.61
CA GLY A 54 21.69 32.38 33.01
C GLY A 54 22.16 33.58 33.85
N ILE A 55 22.62 34.67 33.23
CA ILE A 55 23.09 35.87 33.94
C ILE A 55 21.90 36.80 34.16
N SER A 56 21.40 36.88 35.40
CA SER A 56 20.20 37.65 35.75
C SER A 56 20.47 39.13 36.08
N ASN A 57 21.70 39.51 36.39
CA ASN A 57 22.06 40.88 36.77
C ASN A 57 22.85 41.55 35.65
N TYR A 58 22.18 42.34 34.81
CA TYR A 58 22.82 43.12 33.76
C TYR A 58 22.07 44.43 33.49
N THR A 59 22.82 45.49 33.19
CA THR A 59 22.26 46.78 32.75
C THR A 59 22.53 46.95 31.25
N ILE A 60 21.47 47.02 30.45
CA ILE A 60 21.57 47.20 29.00
C ILE A 60 21.79 48.69 28.70
N LYS A 61 22.98 49.05 28.21
CA LYS A 61 23.26 50.42 27.75
C LYS A 61 22.49 50.68 26.43
N PRO A 62 21.77 51.81 26.31
CA PRO A 62 21.08 52.13 25.06
C PRO A 62 22.10 52.39 23.94
N LEU A 63 21.73 51.99 22.71
CA LEU A 63 22.57 52.23 21.53
C LEU A 63 22.56 53.70 21.11
N PRO A 64 23.61 54.17 20.40
CA PRO A 64 23.58 55.45 19.71
C PRO A 64 22.39 55.51 18.74
N VAL A 65 21.76 56.69 18.62
CA VAL A 65 20.54 56.88 17.84
C VAL A 65 20.72 56.43 16.38
N ASP A 66 21.85 56.77 15.76
CA ASP A 66 22.13 56.39 14.37
C ASP A 66 22.22 54.88 14.15
N GLN A 67 22.82 54.15 15.10
CA GLN A 67 22.95 52.70 15.03
C GLN A 67 21.61 52.00 15.28
N ALA A 68 20.78 52.54 16.18
CA ALA A 68 19.44 52.01 16.41
C ALA A 68 18.55 52.18 15.17
N VAL A 69 18.61 53.33 14.50
CA VAL A 69 17.86 53.56 13.27
C VAL A 69 18.30 52.59 12.16
N GLU A 70 19.60 52.31 12.06
CA GLU A 70 20.13 51.33 11.09
C GLU A 70 19.61 49.92 11.35
N GLN A 71 19.71 49.42 12.59
CA GLN A 71 19.20 48.09 12.95
C GLN A 71 17.68 47.97 12.77
N GLY A 72 16.93 49.04 13.08
CA GLY A 72 15.49 49.06 12.84
C GLY A 72 15.13 49.09 11.36
N ALA A 73 15.91 49.77 10.52
CA ALA A 73 15.71 49.79 9.07
C ALA A 73 15.91 48.40 8.44
N ASP A 74 16.93 47.67 8.89
CA ASP A 74 17.20 46.30 8.46
C ASP A 74 16.04 45.36 8.82
N LEU A 75 15.55 45.45 10.08
CA LEU A 75 14.43 44.65 10.57
C LEU A 75 13.14 44.92 9.80
N VAL A 76 12.83 46.20 9.52
CA VAL A 76 11.63 46.58 8.75
C VAL A 76 11.70 46.02 7.33
N GLY A 77 12.87 46.09 6.69
CA GLY A 77 13.06 45.50 5.36
C GLY A 77 12.82 43.99 5.36
N GLU A 78 13.39 43.29 6.34
CA GLU A 78 13.21 41.85 6.51
C GLU A 78 11.74 41.46 6.72
N VAL A 79 11.03 42.18 7.60
CA VAL A 79 9.59 41.94 7.86
C VAL A 79 8.73 42.14 6.62
N ILE A 80 9.01 43.16 5.80
CA ILE A 80 8.25 43.41 4.57
C ILE A 80 8.43 42.25 3.58
N ILE A 81 9.67 41.80 3.35
CA ILE A 81 9.95 40.70 2.42
C ILE A 81 9.31 39.40 2.94
N PHE A 82 9.44 39.10 4.24
CA PHE A 82 8.81 37.94 4.84
C PHE A 82 7.28 38.00 4.78
N SER A 83 6.68 39.17 4.98
CA SER A 83 5.22 39.34 4.87
C SER A 83 4.73 39.03 3.46
N VAL A 84 5.42 39.53 2.44
CA VAL A 84 5.08 39.24 1.03
C VAL A 84 5.26 37.76 0.73
N ALA A 85 6.39 37.16 1.12
CA ALA A 85 6.67 35.75 0.90
C ALA A 85 5.65 34.84 1.62
N LEU A 86 5.31 35.15 2.88
CA LEU A 86 4.33 34.42 3.66
C LEU A 86 2.91 34.57 3.08
N GLY A 87 2.56 35.76 2.61
CA GLY A 87 1.29 36.02 1.94
C GLY A 87 1.13 35.17 0.68
N VAL A 88 2.14 35.15 -0.19
CA VAL A 88 2.14 34.30 -1.40
C VAL A 88 2.07 32.82 -1.03
N ALA A 89 2.88 32.36 -0.09
CA ALA A 89 2.89 30.97 0.35
C ALA A 89 1.53 30.52 0.92
N THR A 90 0.85 31.40 1.67
CA THR A 90 -0.48 31.10 2.23
C THR A 90 -1.55 31.06 1.14
N LEU A 91 -1.48 31.96 0.15
CA LEU A 91 -2.37 31.94 -1.01
C LEU A 91 -2.18 30.68 -1.85
N GLU A 92 -0.94 30.29 -2.15
CA GLU A 92 -0.63 29.06 -2.86
C GLU A 92 -1.09 27.84 -2.06
N TYR A 93 -0.84 27.80 -0.75
CA TYR A 93 -1.32 26.72 0.12
C TYR A 93 -2.84 26.60 0.10
N SER A 94 -3.57 27.72 0.17
CA SER A 94 -5.04 27.71 0.11
C SER A 94 -5.56 27.15 -1.23
N ARG A 95 -4.93 27.55 -2.35
CA ARG A 95 -5.26 27.05 -3.69
C ARG A 95 -4.88 25.57 -3.85
N ALA A 96 -3.71 25.17 -3.35
CA ALA A 96 -3.23 23.81 -3.40
C ALA A 96 -4.14 22.88 -2.58
N ALA A 97 -4.51 23.28 -1.36
CA ALA A 97 -5.42 22.53 -0.49
C ALA A 97 -6.80 22.30 -1.14
N ALA A 98 -7.32 23.28 -1.88
CA ALA A 98 -8.56 23.11 -2.64
C ALA A 98 -8.42 22.07 -3.77
N SER A 99 -7.26 22.02 -4.44
CA SER A 99 -6.98 21.04 -5.50
C SER A 99 -6.76 19.63 -4.95
N THR A 100 -6.11 19.48 -3.80
CA THR A 100 -5.87 18.18 -3.15
C THR A 100 -7.17 17.55 -2.69
N ARG A 101 -8.09 18.34 -2.11
CA ARG A 101 -9.42 17.86 -1.71
C ARG A 101 -10.24 17.34 -2.89
N LYS A 102 -10.09 17.94 -4.08
CA LYS A 102 -10.77 17.44 -5.30
C LYS A 102 -10.18 16.10 -5.74
N LYS A 103 -8.86 15.97 -5.74
CA LYS A 103 -8.17 14.72 -6.09
C LYS A 103 -8.50 13.60 -5.11
N GLU A 104 -8.52 13.90 -3.82
CA GLU A 104 -8.88 12.93 -2.77
C GLU A 104 -10.34 12.47 -2.91
N LYS A 105 -11.27 13.38 -3.22
CA LYS A 105 -12.66 13.01 -3.51
C LYS A 105 -12.80 12.13 -4.75
N GLN A 106 -12.07 12.45 -5.82
CA GLN A 106 -12.05 11.63 -7.04
C GLN A 106 -11.47 10.23 -6.76
N GLN A 107 -10.38 10.13 -5.99
CA GLN A 107 -9.80 8.85 -5.59
C GLN A 107 -10.76 8.03 -4.74
N LYS A 108 -11.42 8.63 -3.75
CA LYS A 108 -12.43 7.94 -2.93
C LYS A 108 -13.63 7.45 -3.76
N ALA A 109 -14.06 8.24 -4.75
CA ALA A 109 -15.15 7.84 -5.63
C ALA A 109 -14.78 6.64 -6.51
N LEU A 110 -13.53 6.57 -6.99
CA LEU A 110 -13.00 5.43 -7.73
C LEU A 110 -12.89 4.18 -6.84
N GLN A 111 -12.36 4.32 -5.61
CA GLN A 111 -12.28 3.22 -4.65
C GLN A 111 -13.65 2.63 -4.34
N LEU A 112 -14.67 3.48 -4.11
CA LEU A 112 -16.04 3.03 -3.88
C LEU A 112 -16.66 2.35 -5.12
N GLN A 113 -16.17 2.65 -6.32
CA GLN A 113 -16.61 1.98 -7.54
C GLN A 113 -15.96 0.60 -7.65
N GLU A 114 -14.66 0.49 -7.38
CA GLU A 114 -13.93 -0.78 -7.35
C GLU A 114 -14.48 -1.74 -6.28
N GLU A 115 -14.80 -1.23 -5.08
CA GLU A 115 -15.44 -2.01 -4.01
C GLU A 115 -16.79 -2.59 -4.46
N ARG A 116 -17.64 -1.77 -5.10
CA ARG A 116 -18.94 -2.22 -5.61
C ARG A 116 -18.81 -3.25 -6.74
N GLU A 117 -17.82 -3.09 -7.61
CA GLU A 117 -17.54 -4.09 -8.64
C GLU A 117 -17.04 -5.41 -8.04
N MET A 118 -16.23 -5.34 -6.99
CA MET A 118 -15.75 -6.53 -6.27
C MET A 118 -16.90 -7.25 -5.56
N GLU A 119 -17.79 -6.51 -4.90
CA GLU A 119 -18.98 -7.03 -4.22
C GLU A 119 -19.92 -7.72 -5.21
N ALA A 120 -20.21 -7.10 -6.37
CA ALA A 120 -21.04 -7.72 -7.40
C ALA A 120 -20.43 -9.01 -7.98
N ARG A 121 -19.10 -9.06 -8.12
CA ARG A 121 -18.39 -10.29 -8.52
C ARG A 121 -18.49 -11.36 -7.43
N PHE A 122 -18.36 -10.97 -6.17
CA PHE A 122 -18.46 -11.89 -5.04
C PHE A 122 -19.85 -12.53 -4.97
N ASP A 123 -20.92 -11.73 -5.02
CA ASP A 123 -22.31 -12.20 -5.05
C ASP A 123 -22.55 -13.18 -6.22
N TYR A 124 -21.98 -12.88 -7.38
CA TYR A 124 -22.06 -13.75 -8.56
C TYR A 124 -21.34 -15.09 -8.35
N LEU A 125 -20.15 -15.07 -7.75
CA LEU A 125 -19.40 -16.28 -7.42
C LEU A 125 -20.15 -17.11 -6.36
N GLU A 126 -20.69 -16.47 -5.32
CA GLU A 126 -21.46 -17.12 -4.28
C GLU A 126 -22.70 -17.81 -4.86
N GLY A 127 -23.42 -17.14 -5.77
CA GLY A 127 -24.54 -17.75 -6.50
C GLY A 127 -24.14 -18.98 -7.33
N GLN A 128 -22.96 -18.97 -7.96
CA GLN A 128 -22.45 -20.14 -8.68
C GLN A 128 -22.10 -21.30 -7.76
N VAL A 129 -21.51 -21.02 -6.59
CA VAL A 129 -21.18 -22.05 -5.59
C VAL A 129 -22.45 -22.72 -5.09
N VAL A 130 -23.47 -21.94 -4.72
CA VAL A 130 -24.76 -22.49 -4.28
C VAL A 130 -25.42 -23.34 -5.36
N TRP A 131 -25.36 -22.90 -6.62
CA TRP A 131 -25.90 -23.68 -7.74
C TRP A 131 -25.13 -24.99 -7.98
N LEU A 132 -23.81 -24.96 -7.86
CA LEU A 132 -22.96 -26.15 -7.95
C LEU A 132 -23.26 -27.14 -6.80
N GLU A 133 -23.41 -26.65 -5.58
CA GLU A 133 -23.77 -27.47 -4.41
C GLU A 133 -25.11 -28.18 -4.62
N ASP A 134 -26.13 -27.48 -5.12
CA ASP A 134 -27.44 -28.07 -5.42
C ASP A 134 -27.33 -29.18 -6.47
N ARG A 135 -26.53 -28.95 -7.53
CA ARG A 135 -26.30 -29.96 -8.57
C ARG A 135 -25.56 -31.19 -8.03
N VAL A 136 -24.62 -31.03 -7.10
CA VAL A 136 -23.92 -32.14 -6.45
C VAL A 136 -24.87 -32.95 -5.58
N VAL A 137 -25.75 -32.29 -4.82
CA VAL A 137 -26.78 -32.96 -4.01
C VAL A 137 -27.73 -33.77 -4.90
N GLU A 138 -28.17 -33.19 -6.02
CA GLU A 138 -29.05 -33.87 -6.97
C GLU A 138 -28.39 -35.12 -7.56
N LEU A 139 -27.14 -35.01 -8.02
CA LEU A 139 -26.38 -36.15 -8.52
C LEU A 139 -26.18 -37.23 -7.45
N THR A 140 -25.94 -36.83 -6.20
CA THR A 140 -25.78 -37.77 -5.07
C THR A 140 -27.05 -38.56 -4.83
N ARG A 141 -28.22 -37.90 -4.87
CA ARG A 141 -29.52 -38.58 -4.74
C ARG A 141 -29.80 -39.58 -5.85
N ILE A 142 -29.46 -39.23 -7.10
CA ILE A 142 -29.61 -40.15 -8.24
C ILE A 142 -28.73 -41.38 -8.05
N VAL A 143 -27.48 -41.21 -7.61
CA VAL A 143 -26.56 -42.33 -7.34
C VAL A 143 -27.06 -43.20 -6.20
N GLU A 144 -27.54 -42.62 -5.09
CA GLU A 144 -28.12 -43.37 -3.97
C GLU A 144 -29.36 -44.17 -4.41
N ALA A 145 -30.23 -43.59 -5.22
CA ALA A 145 -31.42 -44.27 -5.75
C ALA A 145 -31.04 -45.46 -6.65
N GLU A 146 -30.07 -45.29 -7.54
CA GLU A 146 -29.62 -46.39 -8.41
C GLU A 146 -28.86 -47.48 -7.65
N MET A 147 -28.05 -47.11 -6.65
CA MET A 147 -27.40 -48.08 -5.77
C MET A 147 -28.42 -48.85 -4.93
N GLY A 148 -29.47 -48.19 -4.41
CA GLY A 148 -30.56 -48.82 -3.68
C GLY A 148 -31.32 -49.84 -4.52
N ALA A 149 -31.68 -49.49 -5.75
CA ALA A 149 -32.36 -50.40 -6.69
C ALA A 149 -31.49 -51.63 -7.05
N ARG A 150 -30.18 -51.44 -7.27
CA ARG A 150 -29.25 -52.55 -7.51
C ARG A 150 -29.07 -53.44 -6.28
N LEU A 151 -29.09 -52.86 -5.08
CA LEU A 151 -28.96 -53.59 -3.83
C LEU A 151 -30.19 -54.48 -3.57
N GLU A 152 -31.40 -53.98 -3.81
CA GLU A 152 -32.63 -54.77 -3.68
C GLU A 152 -32.63 -55.98 -4.64
N LEU A 153 -32.22 -55.79 -5.90
CA LEU A 153 -32.12 -56.89 -6.87
C LEU A 153 -31.12 -57.97 -6.42
N LEU A 154 -29.97 -57.58 -5.89
CA LEU A 154 -28.97 -58.54 -5.39
C LEU A 154 -29.46 -59.27 -4.13
N VAL A 155 -30.19 -58.58 -3.23
CA VAL A 155 -30.79 -59.18 -2.04
C VAL A 155 -31.88 -60.19 -2.43
N GLU A 156 -32.67 -59.88 -3.45
CA GLU A 156 -33.74 -60.76 -3.94
C GLU A 156 -33.19 -61.98 -4.70
N GLU A 157 -32.12 -61.82 -5.48
CA GLU A 157 -31.37 -62.93 -6.08
C GLU A 157 -30.70 -63.82 -5.01
N ALA A 158 -30.12 -63.23 -3.97
CA ALA A 158 -29.53 -63.97 -2.86
C ALA A 158 -30.58 -64.73 -2.03
N ALA A 159 -31.79 -64.16 -1.87
CA ALA A 159 -32.92 -64.85 -1.24
C ALA A 159 -33.38 -66.06 -2.08
N ARG A 160 -33.49 -65.92 -3.41
CA ARG A 160 -33.79 -67.05 -4.31
C ARG A 160 -32.73 -68.15 -4.29
N GLN A 161 -31.45 -67.80 -4.19
CA GLN A 161 -30.38 -68.80 -4.08
C GLN A 161 -30.40 -69.56 -2.74
N LYS A 162 -30.98 -68.97 -1.69
CA LYS A 162 -31.08 -69.58 -0.37
C LYS A 162 -32.20 -70.64 -0.25
N ASP A 163 -33.20 -70.59 -1.12
CA ASP A 163 -34.28 -71.59 -1.22
C ASP A 163 -33.92 -72.81 -2.10
N ALA A 164 -32.78 -72.76 -2.81
CA ALA A 164 -32.22 -73.90 -3.52
C ALA A 164 -31.17 -74.61 -2.64
N GLY A 165 -31.58 -75.66 -1.92
CA GLY A 165 -30.70 -76.56 -1.18
C GLY A 165 -29.74 -77.37 -2.07
N PRO A 166 -28.69 -78.00 -1.51
CA PRO A 166 -27.42 -78.26 -2.18
C PRO A 166 -27.40 -79.58 -2.96
N GLU A 167 -26.79 -79.60 -4.15
CA GLU A 167 -26.31 -80.84 -4.78
C GLU A 167 -24.90 -80.69 -5.37
N GLN A 168 -24.02 -81.60 -4.96
CA GLN A 168 -22.67 -81.83 -5.47
C GLN A 168 -22.64 -83.07 -6.36
N GLN A 169 -21.80 -83.09 -7.41
CA GLN A 169 -20.78 -84.12 -7.73
C GLN A 169 -20.13 -83.77 -9.10
N GLN A 170 -18.81 -83.47 -9.14
CA GLN A 170 -17.67 -84.35 -9.47
C GLN A 170 -17.68 -84.88 -10.94
N GLN A 171 -16.61 -84.96 -11.74
CA GLN A 171 -15.17 -84.66 -11.68
C GLN A 171 -14.53 -85.03 -13.06
N GLU A 172 -13.25 -84.67 -13.24
CA GLU A 172 -12.23 -85.13 -14.24
C GLU A 172 -12.03 -84.23 -15.49
N LYS A 173 -10.81 -83.90 -15.95
CA LYS A 173 -9.50 -84.58 -15.81
C LYS A 173 -8.35 -83.60 -16.12
N SER A 174 -7.24 -83.71 -15.41
CA SER A 174 -5.93 -83.16 -15.81
C SER A 174 -5.19 -84.23 -16.63
N PRO A 175 -4.33 -83.86 -17.61
CA PRO A 175 -2.90 -83.94 -17.30
C PRO A 175 -2.02 -82.87 -17.97
N GLY A 176 -1.02 -82.41 -17.21
CA GLY A 176 0.36 -82.38 -17.69
C GLY A 176 0.89 -81.08 -18.31
N GLY A 177 1.96 -80.57 -17.71
CA GLY A 177 3.02 -79.90 -18.47
C GLY A 177 3.18 -78.41 -18.24
N SER A 178 4.08 -78.07 -17.30
CA SER A 178 4.98 -76.91 -17.37
C SER A 178 4.35 -75.53 -17.56
N ARG A 179 4.23 -74.77 -16.46
CA ARG A 179 4.61 -73.34 -16.36
C ARG A 179 4.42 -72.83 -14.92
N LEU A 180 5.34 -73.24 -14.05
CA LEU A 180 5.74 -72.41 -12.90
C LEU A 180 6.50 -71.19 -13.45
N ALA A 181 5.80 -70.29 -14.13
CA ALA A 181 6.24 -68.94 -14.48
C ALA A 181 5.10 -68.27 -15.27
N ARG A 182 4.82 -67.00 -14.92
CA ARG A 182 3.95 -66.06 -15.67
C ARG A 182 2.45 -66.09 -15.33
N ARG A 183 2.13 -65.69 -14.10
CA ARG A 183 1.06 -64.68 -13.88
C ARG A 183 1.20 -63.88 -12.56
N ARG A 184 2.44 -63.64 -12.12
CA ARG A 184 2.80 -62.33 -11.56
C ARG A 184 3.13 -61.45 -12.76
N LEU A 185 2.16 -60.69 -13.26
CA LEU A 185 2.30 -59.49 -14.10
C LEU A 185 0.94 -59.16 -14.70
N GLN A 186 0.02 -58.68 -13.87
CA GLN A 186 -1.01 -57.72 -14.26
C GLN A 186 -1.64 -57.08 -13.02
N SER A 187 -0.79 -56.71 -12.07
CA SER A 187 -1.01 -55.50 -11.27
C SER A 187 -0.12 -54.44 -11.92
N LYS A 188 -0.60 -53.89 -13.04
CA LYS A 188 0.07 -52.80 -13.74
C LYS A 188 -1.01 -51.88 -14.31
N SER A 189 -1.17 -50.75 -13.62
CA SER A 189 -1.56 -49.45 -14.16
C SER A 189 -2.78 -49.39 -15.08
N VAL A 190 -3.94 -49.01 -14.54
CA VAL A 190 -4.83 -48.09 -15.26
C VAL A 190 -4.35 -46.68 -14.86
N HIS A 191 -3.31 -46.20 -15.56
CA HIS A 191 -3.02 -44.78 -15.60
C HIS A 191 -4.11 -44.13 -16.45
N VAL A 192 -4.91 -43.27 -15.84
CA VAL A 192 -5.64 -42.24 -16.58
C VAL A 192 -4.56 -41.28 -17.05
N GLY A 193 -4.13 -41.47 -18.30
CA GLY A 193 -3.11 -40.63 -18.94
C GLY A 193 -3.62 -39.21 -19.06
N LEU A 194 -3.13 -38.33 -18.20
CA LEU A 194 -2.97 -36.93 -18.51
C LEU A 194 -1.47 -36.77 -18.74
N GLU A 195 -1.06 -36.79 -20.01
CA GLU A 195 0.31 -36.46 -20.38
C GLU A 195 0.57 -35.00 -19.98
N ILE A 196 1.09 -34.80 -18.79
CA ILE A 196 1.76 -33.56 -18.43
C ILE A 196 3.16 -33.69 -18.99
N ASP A 197 3.38 -33.02 -20.12
CA ASP A 197 4.67 -32.90 -20.76
C ASP A 197 5.71 -32.38 -19.74
N GLU A 198 6.67 -33.24 -19.39
CA GLU A 198 7.70 -32.97 -18.37
C GLU A 198 8.56 -31.76 -18.75
N ARG A 199 8.59 -31.41 -20.05
CA ARG A 199 9.22 -30.19 -20.57
C ARG A 199 8.37 -28.94 -20.31
N ALA A 200 7.04 -29.04 -20.38
CA ALA A 200 6.14 -27.93 -20.05
C ALA A 200 6.14 -27.62 -18.55
N ALA A 201 6.22 -28.65 -17.70
CA ALA A 201 6.39 -28.48 -16.25
C ALA A 201 7.74 -27.83 -15.88
N ALA A 202 8.82 -28.19 -16.58
CA ALA A 202 10.14 -27.59 -16.38
C ALA A 202 10.21 -26.13 -16.89
N GLU A 203 9.60 -25.82 -18.04
CA GLU A 203 9.53 -24.45 -18.57
C GLU A 203 8.65 -23.53 -17.71
N ALA A 204 7.51 -24.04 -17.22
CA ALA A 204 6.65 -23.33 -16.28
C ALA A 204 7.38 -23.04 -14.97
N SER A 205 8.11 -24.02 -14.42
CA SER A 205 8.88 -23.83 -13.18
C SER A 205 10.02 -22.81 -13.35
N SER A 206 10.69 -22.80 -14.51
CA SER A 206 11.73 -21.80 -14.80
C SER A 206 11.17 -20.38 -15.03
N SER A 207 9.96 -20.28 -15.59
CA SER A 207 9.28 -19.01 -15.87
C SER A 207 8.69 -18.41 -14.60
N VAL A 208 8.12 -19.24 -13.73
CA VAL A 208 7.65 -18.85 -12.39
C VAL A 208 8.83 -18.44 -11.51
N ALA A 209 9.95 -19.15 -11.56
CA ALA A 209 11.17 -18.77 -10.84
C ALA A 209 11.72 -17.41 -11.34
N LYS A 210 11.72 -17.15 -12.66
CA LYS A 210 12.14 -15.86 -13.24
C LYS A 210 11.17 -14.72 -12.89
N LEU A 211 9.87 -14.98 -12.87
CA LEU A 211 8.87 -14.01 -12.43
C LEU A 211 9.02 -13.68 -10.95
N TRP A 212 9.29 -14.67 -10.11
CA TRP A 212 9.54 -14.50 -8.67
C TRP A 212 10.81 -13.69 -8.40
N THR A 213 11.91 -13.96 -9.11
CA THR A 213 13.14 -13.16 -8.96
C THR A 213 12.98 -11.75 -9.51
N SER A 214 12.30 -11.56 -10.64
CA SER A 214 12.06 -10.24 -11.22
C SER A 214 11.14 -9.37 -10.36
N THR A 215 10.14 -9.95 -9.71
CA THR A 215 9.26 -9.23 -8.77
C THR A 215 9.97 -8.92 -7.46
N TYR A 216 10.78 -9.85 -6.94
CA TYR A 216 11.59 -9.60 -5.76
C TYR A 216 12.62 -8.47 -5.99
N ASP A 217 13.29 -8.44 -7.15
CA ASP A 217 14.26 -7.40 -7.47
C ASP A 217 13.59 -6.03 -7.63
N ALA A 218 12.41 -5.98 -8.28
CA ALA A 218 11.62 -4.76 -8.41
C ALA A 218 11.11 -4.21 -7.06
N VAL A 219 10.71 -5.10 -6.14
CA VAL A 219 10.27 -4.71 -4.79
C VAL A 219 11.45 -4.28 -3.94
N SER A 220 12.60 -4.96 -4.02
CA SER A 220 13.80 -4.60 -3.25
C SER A 220 14.43 -3.27 -3.69
N GLY A 221 14.26 -2.89 -4.96
CA GLY A 221 14.65 -1.58 -5.49
C GLY A 221 13.76 -0.42 -5.02
N LEU A 222 12.54 -0.71 -4.53
CA LEU A 222 11.61 0.29 -4.02
C LEU A 222 11.94 0.75 -2.58
N PHE A 223 12.81 0.02 -1.87
CA PHE A 223 13.18 0.26 -0.47
C PHE A 223 14.65 0.68 -0.26
N LYS A 224 15.35 1.10 -1.33
CA LYS A 224 16.63 1.82 -1.28
C LYS A 224 16.45 3.27 -1.69
#